data_AF-A0A6I9S8C4-F1
#
_entry.id   AF-A0A6I9S8C4-F1
#
_cell.length_a   1.000
_cell.length_b   1.000
_cell.length_c   1.000
_cell.angle_alpha   90.00
_cell.angle_beta   90.00
_cell.angle_gamma   90.00
#
_symmetry.space_group_name_H-M   'P 1'
#
loop_
_entity.id
_entity.type
_entity.pdbx_description
1 polymer ?
#
loop_
_entity_poly.entity_id
_entity_poly.type
_entity_poly.pdbx_seq_one_letter_code
_entity_poly.pdbx_strand_id
1 'polypeptide(L)'
;MSLQLSIFSFFLLVFLLHFARSDGNSIPRSLSIRLGNTSSELLKGINSYRTSLNLSALTENQNADCLAEQLAKQFKGQDCSNTTGSNTVPGTEQQFPNYPDFLNHCHLNATVTQDAAIMPACVPGLAADLVLTNFTKSQYSQNLNDSHFVGAGIADEGDWVVVVLSTNTPGGSFAPATAVASAVKVAIHHQLVLLLLCFSIFMMS
;
A
#
# COMPACT_ATOMS: atom_id res chain seq x y z
N MET A 1 16.27 49.65 -3.03
CA MET A 1 15.40 48.99 -2.03
C MET A 1 14.35 48.07 -2.66
N SER A 2 13.82 48.38 -3.84
CA SER A 2 12.76 47.60 -4.52
C SER A 2 13.22 46.25 -5.09
N LEU A 3 14.46 46.15 -5.57
CA LEU A 3 15.03 44.91 -6.11
C LEU A 3 15.27 43.84 -5.03
N GLN A 4 15.63 44.29 -3.83
CA GLN A 4 15.88 43.46 -2.65
C GLN A 4 14.60 42.76 -2.15
N LEU A 5 13.48 43.49 -2.08
CA LEU A 5 12.18 42.95 -1.66
C LEU A 5 11.64 41.89 -2.65
N SER A 6 11.89 42.08 -3.95
CA SER A 6 11.48 41.15 -5.02
C SER A 6 12.21 39.81 -4.92
N ILE A 7 13.48 39.82 -4.54
CA ILE A 7 14.31 38.61 -4.43
C ILE A 7 13.89 37.80 -3.21
N PHE A 8 13.65 38.46 -2.06
CA PHE A 8 13.11 37.79 -0.87
C PHE A 8 11.74 37.14 -1.11
N SER A 9 10.86 37.82 -1.86
CA SER A 9 9.56 37.26 -2.22
C SER A 9 9.69 36.00 -3.08
N PHE A 10 10.66 35.97 -4.01
CA PHE A 10 10.91 34.80 -4.84
C PHE A 10 11.41 33.61 -4.00
N PHE A 11 12.35 33.84 -3.08
CA PHE A 11 12.85 32.78 -2.20
C PHE A 11 11.80 32.23 -1.23
N LEU A 12 10.93 33.10 -0.69
CA LEU A 12 9.80 32.67 0.14
C LEU A 12 8.83 31.78 -0.65
N LEU A 13 8.58 32.12 -1.93
CA LEU A 13 7.67 31.37 -2.78
C LEU A 13 8.24 29.98 -3.13
N VAL A 14 9.54 29.89 -3.40
CA VAL A 14 10.23 28.61 -3.61
C VAL A 14 10.20 27.75 -2.34
N PHE A 15 10.39 28.35 -1.16
CA PHE A 15 10.29 27.65 0.13
C PHE A 15 8.87 27.12 0.38
N LEU A 16 7.83 27.93 0.18
CA LEU A 16 6.44 27.51 0.32
C LEU A 16 6.06 26.41 -0.68
N LEU A 17 6.54 26.48 -1.93
CA LEU A 17 6.33 25.43 -2.93
C LEU A 17 7.03 24.12 -2.54
N HIS A 18 8.19 24.20 -1.88
CA HIS A 18 8.92 23.02 -1.44
C HIS A 18 8.25 22.33 -0.24
N PHE A 19 7.63 23.10 0.67
CA PHE A 19 6.83 22.58 1.78
C PHE A 19 5.46 22.05 1.33
N ALA A 20 4.79 22.72 0.39
CA ALA A 20 3.52 22.27 -0.17
C ALA A 20 3.62 20.94 -0.94
N ARG A 21 4.82 20.53 -1.36
CA ARG A 21 5.07 19.23 -2.00
C ARG A 21 5.24 18.07 -1.00
N SER A 22 5.16 18.32 0.31
CA SER A 22 5.38 17.32 1.35
C SER A 22 4.11 16.74 1.99
N ASP A 23 2.94 16.84 1.36
CA ASP A 23 1.74 16.10 1.77
C ASP A 23 0.92 15.69 0.54
N GLY A 24 1.42 14.69 -0.19
CA GLY A 24 0.70 14.03 -1.26
C GLY A 24 0.01 12.77 -0.74
N ASN A 25 -1.29 12.88 -0.46
CA ASN A 25 -2.26 11.79 -0.29
C ASN A 25 -2.50 11.26 1.14
N SER A 26 -3.04 12.11 2.03
CA SER A 26 -3.83 11.63 3.16
C SER A 26 -5.29 11.49 2.77
N ILE A 27 -5.75 10.23 2.67
CA ILE A 27 -7.16 9.84 2.51
C ILE A 27 -7.96 10.40 3.71
N PRO A 28 -9.21 10.87 3.53
CA PRO A 28 -10.01 11.43 4.63
C PRO A 28 -10.26 10.38 5.72
N ARG A 29 -9.79 10.69 6.94
CA ARG A 29 -9.75 9.82 8.14
C ARG A 29 -11.08 9.21 8.59
N SER A 30 -12.24 9.62 8.09
CA SER A 30 -13.54 9.08 8.53
C SER A 30 -13.92 7.74 7.86
N LEU A 31 -13.45 7.48 6.63
CA LEU A 31 -13.65 6.20 5.94
C LEU A 31 -12.68 5.13 6.51
N SER A 32 -11.47 5.55 6.85
CA SER A 32 -10.41 4.73 7.46
C SER A 32 -10.80 4.07 8.80
N ILE A 33 -11.70 4.67 9.59
CA ILE A 33 -12.10 4.10 10.91
C ILE A 33 -13.06 2.91 10.75
N ARG A 34 -13.88 2.86 9.69
CA ARG A 34 -14.69 1.66 9.38
C ARG A 34 -13.83 0.58 8.70
N LEU A 35 -12.95 0.95 7.77
CA LEU A 35 -12.08 0.00 7.04
C LEU A 35 -11.00 -0.64 7.95
N GLY A 36 -10.46 0.09 8.91
CA GLY A 36 -9.46 -0.45 9.83
C GLY A 36 -10.00 -1.56 10.74
N ASN A 37 -11.32 -1.56 11.01
CA ASN A 37 -11.92 -2.59 11.85
C ASN A 37 -12.18 -3.90 11.06
N THR A 38 -12.61 -3.81 9.80
CA THR A 38 -12.95 -4.98 8.99
C THR A 38 -11.70 -5.76 8.60
N SER A 39 -10.67 -5.06 8.11
CA SER A 39 -9.37 -5.66 7.80
C SER A 39 -8.70 -6.27 9.04
N SER A 40 -8.75 -5.58 10.19
CA SER A 40 -8.15 -6.08 11.43
C SER A 40 -8.88 -7.32 11.96
N GLU A 41 -10.22 -7.33 11.96
CA GLU A 41 -11.00 -8.49 12.41
C GLU A 41 -10.84 -9.69 11.45
N LEU A 42 -10.77 -9.46 10.14
CA LEU A 42 -10.50 -10.52 9.18
C LEU A 42 -9.10 -11.12 9.39
N LEU A 43 -8.08 -10.29 9.59
CA LEU A 43 -6.72 -10.77 9.87
C LEU A 43 -6.67 -11.60 11.15
N LYS A 44 -7.37 -11.18 12.22
CA LYS A 44 -7.50 -11.96 13.46
C LYS A 44 -8.19 -13.30 13.21
N GLY A 45 -9.25 -13.33 12.40
CA GLY A 45 -9.93 -14.57 12.02
C GLY A 45 -9.02 -15.53 11.25
N ILE A 46 -8.28 -15.02 10.26
CA ILE A 46 -7.30 -15.79 9.48
C ILE A 46 -6.19 -16.32 10.40
N ASN A 47 -5.67 -15.51 11.31
CA ASN A 47 -4.64 -15.92 12.26
C ASN A 47 -5.14 -16.96 13.26
N SER A 48 -6.40 -16.88 13.68
CA SER A 48 -7.04 -17.91 14.51
C SER A 48 -7.14 -19.24 13.74
N TYR A 49 -7.52 -19.19 12.46
CA TYR A 49 -7.54 -20.36 11.57
C TYR A 49 -6.14 -20.96 11.42
N ARG A 50 -5.12 -20.16 11.10
CA ARG A 50 -3.73 -20.63 10.96
C ARG A 50 -3.18 -21.24 12.25
N THR A 51 -3.48 -20.62 13.39
CA THR A 51 -3.09 -21.15 14.71
C THR A 51 -3.73 -22.51 14.98
N SER A 52 -4.98 -22.74 14.57
CA SER A 52 -5.62 -24.06 14.69
C SER A 52 -4.92 -25.17 13.90
N LEU A 53 -4.11 -24.79 12.91
CA LEU A 53 -3.29 -25.67 12.08
C LEU A 53 -1.81 -25.70 12.53
N ASN A 54 -1.48 -25.10 13.67
CA ASN A 54 -0.12 -24.92 14.18
C ASN A 54 0.81 -24.10 13.26
N LEU A 55 0.24 -23.18 12.48
CA LEU A 55 1.00 -22.24 11.65
C LEU A 55 1.19 -20.90 12.36
N SER A 56 2.29 -20.22 12.03
CA SER A 56 2.55 -18.86 12.51
C SER A 56 1.48 -17.88 12.03
N ALA A 57 1.10 -16.96 12.90
CA ALA A 57 0.25 -15.83 12.56
C ALA A 57 0.92 -14.94 11.50
N LEU A 58 0.12 -14.44 10.56
CA LEU A 58 0.51 -13.43 9.58
C LEU A 58 0.63 -12.07 10.26
N THR A 59 1.68 -11.35 9.90
CA THR A 59 1.90 -9.95 10.30
C THR A 59 1.29 -8.99 9.28
N GLU A 60 0.86 -7.80 9.71
CA GLU A 60 0.43 -6.76 8.77
C GLU A 60 1.62 -6.30 7.90
N ASN A 61 1.40 -6.19 6.59
CA ASN A 61 2.38 -5.69 5.65
C ASN A 61 1.81 -4.49 4.89
N GLN A 62 2.31 -3.30 5.22
CA GLN A 62 1.80 -2.02 4.69
C GLN A 62 1.89 -1.90 3.15
N ASN A 63 2.90 -2.50 2.54
CA ASN A 63 3.05 -2.46 1.09
C ASN A 63 2.12 -3.47 0.41
N ALA A 64 1.87 -4.61 1.04
CA ALA A 64 0.83 -5.54 0.62
C ALA A 64 -0.57 -4.92 0.78
N ASP A 65 -0.80 -4.16 1.86
CA ASP A 65 -2.05 -3.39 2.09
C ASP A 65 -2.28 -2.40 0.95
N CYS A 66 -1.25 -1.63 0.59
CA CYS A 66 -1.33 -0.70 -0.53
C CYS A 66 -1.72 -1.43 -1.83
N LEU A 67 -1.07 -2.57 -2.12
CA LEU A 67 -1.38 -3.33 -3.32
C LEU A 67 -2.82 -3.86 -3.28
N ALA A 68 -3.25 -4.40 -2.13
CA ALA A 68 -4.62 -4.85 -1.91
C ALA A 68 -5.62 -3.72 -2.17
N GLU A 69 -5.34 -2.49 -1.73
CA GLU A 69 -6.19 -1.32 -1.96
C GLU A 69 -6.33 -0.99 -3.45
N GLN A 70 -5.23 -1.02 -4.21
CA GLN A 70 -5.26 -0.76 -5.66
C GLN A 70 -6.04 -1.84 -6.42
N LEU A 71 -5.91 -3.10 -6.00
CA LEU A 71 -6.65 -4.23 -6.55
C LEU A 71 -8.14 -4.14 -6.20
N ALA A 72 -8.48 -3.82 -4.95
CA ALA A 72 -9.86 -3.66 -4.49
C ALA A 72 -10.59 -2.59 -5.31
N LYS A 73 -9.94 -1.45 -5.57
CA LYS A 73 -10.50 -0.36 -6.41
C LYS A 73 -10.92 -0.80 -7.82
N GLN A 74 -10.36 -1.88 -8.36
CA GLN A 74 -10.78 -2.41 -9.67
C GLN A 74 -12.19 -3.00 -9.67
N PHE A 75 -12.67 -3.39 -8.49
CA PHE A 75 -14.00 -3.93 -8.31
C PHE A 75 -15.04 -2.85 -7.97
N LYS A 76 -14.65 -1.58 -7.95
CA LYS A 76 -15.56 -0.48 -7.64
C LYS A 76 -16.76 -0.47 -8.60
N GLY A 77 -17.95 -0.59 -8.03
CA GLY A 77 -19.21 -0.62 -8.79
C GLY A 77 -19.45 -1.93 -9.54
N GLN A 78 -18.63 -2.97 -9.31
CA GLN A 78 -18.91 -4.32 -9.78
C GLN A 78 -19.70 -5.08 -8.73
N ASP A 79 -20.83 -5.65 -9.14
CA ASP A 79 -21.59 -6.58 -8.29
C ASP A 79 -20.88 -7.94 -8.21
N CYS A 80 -21.14 -8.68 -7.14
CA CYS A 80 -20.67 -10.06 -7.03
C CYS A 80 -21.25 -10.92 -8.15
N SER A 81 -20.38 -11.46 -9.01
CA SER A 81 -20.70 -12.51 -9.99
C SER A 81 -20.17 -13.86 -9.52
N ASN A 82 -20.78 -14.96 -9.98
CA ASN A 82 -20.32 -16.34 -9.73
C ASN A 82 -18.92 -16.63 -10.28
N THR A 83 -18.33 -15.72 -11.07
CA THR A 83 -17.06 -15.89 -11.78
C THR A 83 -15.86 -15.24 -11.08
N THR A 84 -16.01 -14.68 -9.88
CA THR A 84 -14.96 -13.83 -9.32
C THR A 84 -14.65 -14.18 -7.86
N GLY A 85 -13.38 -14.51 -7.58
CA GLY A 85 -12.90 -14.96 -6.26
C GLY A 85 -13.27 -16.41 -5.93
N SER A 86 -12.80 -16.93 -4.76
CA SER A 86 -13.10 -18.19 -4.01
C SER A 86 -13.69 -19.43 -4.74
N ASN A 87 -14.64 -19.23 -5.65
CA ASN A 87 -15.25 -20.18 -6.57
C ASN A 87 -14.60 -20.22 -7.97
N THR A 88 -13.50 -19.50 -8.20
CA THR A 88 -12.78 -19.45 -9.49
C THR A 88 -11.89 -20.67 -9.64
N VAL A 89 -11.92 -21.39 -10.76
CA VAL A 89 -11.02 -22.54 -10.94
C VAL A 89 -9.55 -22.07 -10.80
N PRO A 90 -8.70 -22.75 -10.01
CA PRO A 90 -7.27 -22.39 -9.90
C PRO A 90 -6.63 -22.23 -11.29
N GLY A 91 -5.93 -21.13 -11.54
CA GLY A 91 -5.39 -20.77 -12.85
C GLY A 91 -6.34 -19.97 -13.76
N THR A 92 -7.54 -19.63 -13.27
CA THR A 92 -8.47 -18.68 -13.93
C THR A 92 -8.60 -17.37 -13.14
N GLU A 93 -7.63 -17.07 -12.27
CA GLU A 93 -7.65 -15.81 -11.51
C GLU A 93 -7.72 -14.61 -12.44
N GLN A 94 -8.45 -13.58 -12.00
CA GLN A 94 -8.63 -12.35 -12.75
C GLN A 94 -7.26 -11.70 -12.99
N GLN A 95 -6.83 -11.68 -14.24
CA GLN A 95 -5.65 -10.93 -14.63
C GLN A 95 -5.97 -9.44 -14.52
N PHE A 96 -5.15 -8.73 -13.74
CA PHE A 96 -5.29 -7.29 -13.58
C PHE A 96 -4.50 -6.60 -14.70
N PRO A 97 -5.15 -6.04 -15.75
CA PRO A 97 -4.44 -5.47 -16.89
C PRO A 97 -3.54 -4.29 -16.51
N ASN A 98 -3.88 -3.57 -15.43
CA ASN A 98 -3.12 -2.42 -14.93
C ASN A 98 -2.21 -2.78 -13.74
N TYR A 99 -1.85 -4.06 -13.57
CA TYR A 99 -1.00 -4.51 -12.47
C TYR A 99 0.32 -3.71 -12.32
N PRO A 100 1.04 -3.35 -13.40
CA PRO A 100 2.24 -2.52 -13.29
C PRO A 100 1.98 -1.14 -12.67
N ASP A 101 0.81 -0.53 -12.93
CA ASP A 101 0.46 0.78 -12.37
C ASP A 101 0.19 0.70 -10.87
N PHE A 102 -0.39 -0.41 -10.40
CA PHE A 102 -0.61 -0.66 -8.98
C PHE A 102 0.71 -0.81 -8.22
N LEU A 103 1.65 -1.57 -8.81
CA LEU A 103 2.99 -1.71 -8.26
C LEU A 103 3.70 -0.36 -8.18
N ASN A 104 3.65 0.44 -9.25
CA ASN A 104 4.23 1.78 -9.28
C ASN A 104 3.62 2.70 -8.20
N HIS A 105 2.29 2.67 -8.03
CA HIS A 105 1.60 3.45 -7.01
C HIS A 105 2.08 3.09 -5.59
N CYS A 106 2.33 1.82 -5.35
CA CYS A 106 2.80 1.31 -4.06
C CYS A 106 4.34 1.32 -3.92
N HIS A 107 5.07 1.91 -4.87
CA HIS A 107 6.53 1.91 -4.91
C HIS A 107 7.13 0.50 -4.83
N LEU A 108 6.48 -0.46 -5.49
CA LEU A 108 6.87 -1.86 -5.57
C LEU A 108 7.43 -2.21 -6.95
N ASN A 109 8.25 -3.26 -6.98
CA ASN A 109 8.72 -3.89 -8.20
C ASN A 109 8.09 -5.27 -8.36
N ALA A 110 7.86 -5.71 -9.61
CA ALA A 110 7.29 -7.04 -9.85
C ALA A 110 8.14 -8.15 -9.22
N THR A 111 9.46 -7.99 -9.17
CA THR A 111 10.39 -8.96 -8.58
C THR A 111 10.23 -9.17 -7.09
N VAL A 112 9.62 -8.24 -6.35
CA VAL A 112 9.40 -8.37 -4.89
C VAL A 112 7.98 -8.82 -4.54
N THR A 113 7.16 -9.11 -5.56
CA THR A 113 5.78 -9.59 -5.43
C THR A 113 5.53 -10.91 -6.18
N GLN A 114 6.54 -11.54 -6.75
CA GLN A 114 6.45 -12.79 -7.52
C GLN A 114 5.96 -13.97 -6.68
N ASP A 115 6.40 -14.04 -5.42
CA ASP A 115 6.04 -15.12 -4.50
C ASP A 115 4.79 -14.76 -3.66
N ALA A 116 4.04 -13.72 -4.06
CA ALA A 116 2.82 -13.30 -3.38
C ALA A 116 1.60 -14.13 -3.82
N ALA A 117 0.60 -14.22 -2.95
CA ALA A 117 -0.72 -14.72 -3.33
C ALA A 117 -1.74 -13.58 -3.26
N ILE A 118 -2.52 -13.42 -4.33
CA ILE A 118 -3.57 -12.40 -4.42
C ILE A 118 -4.92 -13.11 -4.39
N MET A 119 -5.75 -12.77 -3.40
CA MET A 119 -6.98 -13.50 -3.09
C MET A 119 -8.16 -12.52 -3.00
N PRO A 120 -8.81 -12.17 -4.11
CA PRO A 120 -10.06 -11.42 -4.10
C PRO A 120 -11.24 -12.31 -3.72
N ALA A 121 -12.14 -11.83 -2.88
CA ALA A 121 -13.42 -12.47 -2.59
C ALA A 121 -14.54 -11.44 -2.61
N CYS A 122 -15.70 -11.82 -3.14
CA CYS A 122 -16.90 -10.99 -3.13
C CYS A 122 -17.91 -11.55 -2.14
N VAL A 123 -18.31 -10.74 -1.15
CA VAL A 123 -19.29 -11.09 -0.13
C VAL A 123 -20.26 -9.94 0.03
N PRO A 124 -21.51 -10.09 -0.42
CA PRO A 124 -22.53 -9.06 -0.25
C PRO A 124 -22.65 -8.61 1.21
N GLY A 125 -22.44 -7.31 1.46
CA GLY A 125 -22.51 -6.70 2.78
C GLY A 125 -21.34 -7.02 3.73
N LEU A 126 -20.28 -7.69 3.24
CA LEU A 126 -19.05 -8.03 3.98
C LEU A 126 -19.29 -8.63 5.37
N ALA A 127 -20.27 -9.52 5.51
CA ALA A 127 -20.50 -10.24 6.76
C ALA A 127 -19.23 -11.03 7.16
N ALA A 128 -18.66 -10.71 8.32
CA ALA A 128 -17.31 -11.14 8.71
C ALA A 128 -17.11 -12.66 8.73
N ASP A 129 -18.14 -13.41 9.15
CA ASP A 129 -18.14 -14.88 9.18
C ASP A 129 -18.14 -15.50 7.77
N LEU A 130 -18.91 -14.91 6.85
CA LEU A 130 -18.96 -15.31 5.45
C LEU A 130 -17.66 -14.96 4.72
N VAL A 131 -17.11 -13.77 4.99
CA VAL A 131 -15.81 -13.36 4.47
C VAL A 131 -14.72 -14.34 4.92
N LEU A 132 -14.62 -14.62 6.22
CA LEU A 132 -13.64 -15.58 6.73
C LEU A 132 -13.84 -16.98 6.13
N THR A 133 -15.08 -17.43 5.96
CA THR A 133 -15.40 -18.71 5.33
C THR A 133 -14.92 -18.76 3.87
N ASN A 134 -15.06 -17.67 3.12
CA ASN A 134 -14.59 -17.59 1.73
C ASN A 134 -13.06 -17.68 1.58
N PHE A 135 -12.30 -17.37 2.62
CA PHE A 135 -10.85 -17.58 2.61
C PHE A 135 -10.44 -18.94 3.18
N THR A 136 -11.15 -19.45 4.18
CA THR A 136 -10.76 -20.66 4.92
C THR A 136 -11.36 -21.96 4.40
N LYS A 137 -12.43 -21.89 3.59
CA LYS A 137 -13.13 -23.06 3.01
C LYS A 137 -13.18 -23.06 1.47
N SER A 138 -12.33 -22.26 0.83
CA SER A 138 -12.18 -22.19 -0.62
C SER A 138 -10.78 -22.62 -1.06
N GLN A 139 -10.46 -22.50 -2.35
CA GLN A 139 -9.09 -22.70 -2.83
C GLN A 139 -8.04 -21.83 -2.12
N TYR A 140 -8.43 -20.68 -1.57
CA TYR A 140 -7.52 -19.81 -0.81
C TYR A 140 -7.01 -20.45 0.47
N SER A 141 -7.70 -21.47 0.98
CA SER A 141 -7.22 -22.22 2.14
C SER A 141 -5.86 -22.87 1.85
N GLN A 142 -5.54 -23.21 0.60
CA GLN A 142 -4.23 -23.77 0.24
C GLN A 142 -3.11 -22.77 0.57
N ASN A 143 -3.29 -21.50 0.22
CA ASN A 143 -2.34 -20.44 0.56
C ASN A 143 -2.33 -20.17 2.07
N LEU A 144 -3.50 -20.12 2.72
CA LEU A 144 -3.57 -19.90 4.17
C LEU A 144 -2.98 -21.07 4.99
N ASN A 145 -2.93 -22.28 4.43
CA ASN A 145 -2.35 -23.45 5.07
C ASN A 145 -0.84 -23.58 4.82
N ASP A 146 -0.28 -22.66 4.05
CA ASP A 146 1.14 -22.68 3.74
C ASP A 146 1.96 -21.84 4.72
N SER A 147 3.06 -22.40 5.18
CA SER A 147 3.94 -21.80 6.18
C SER A 147 4.91 -20.77 5.59
N HIS A 148 5.10 -20.73 4.26
CA HIS A 148 6.00 -19.74 3.64
C HIS A 148 5.43 -18.31 3.64
N PHE A 149 4.11 -18.16 3.81
CA PHE A 149 3.49 -16.85 4.00
C PHE A 149 3.64 -16.38 5.45
N VAL A 150 4.12 -15.15 5.61
CA VAL A 150 4.48 -14.54 6.90
C VAL A 150 3.80 -13.20 7.13
N GLY A 151 3.22 -12.60 6.09
CA GLY A 151 2.52 -11.33 6.19
C GLY A 151 1.30 -11.26 5.28
N ALA A 152 0.44 -10.28 5.56
CA ALA A 152 -0.77 -10.02 4.80
C ALA A 152 -1.04 -8.53 4.67
N GLY A 153 -1.60 -8.15 3.53
CA GLY A 153 -2.33 -6.90 3.35
C GLY A 153 -3.78 -7.16 3.00
N ILE A 154 -4.70 -6.34 3.50
CA ILE A 154 -6.14 -6.52 3.37
C ILE A 154 -6.82 -5.18 3.08
N ALA A 155 -7.58 -5.13 1.99
CA ALA A 155 -8.41 -3.98 1.65
C ALA A 155 -9.77 -4.41 1.11
N ASP A 156 -10.77 -3.55 1.23
CA ASP A 156 -12.11 -3.74 0.70
C ASP A 156 -12.55 -2.59 -0.22
N GLU A 157 -13.47 -2.90 -1.13
CA GLU A 157 -14.18 -1.93 -1.98
C GLU A 157 -15.60 -2.45 -2.23
N GLY A 158 -16.59 -1.84 -1.57
CA GLY A 158 -17.98 -2.29 -1.65
C GLY A 158 -18.16 -3.68 -1.03
N ASP A 159 -18.57 -4.66 -1.83
CA ASP A 159 -18.73 -6.06 -1.41
C ASP A 159 -17.47 -6.90 -1.62
N TRP A 160 -16.38 -6.28 -2.07
CA TRP A 160 -15.13 -6.96 -2.39
C TRP A 160 -14.14 -6.81 -1.26
N VAL A 161 -13.41 -7.88 -0.99
CA VAL A 161 -12.25 -7.89 -0.11
C VAL A 161 -11.09 -8.57 -0.82
N VAL A 162 -9.92 -7.97 -0.77
CA VAL A 162 -8.69 -8.50 -1.36
C VAL A 162 -7.70 -8.75 -0.24
N VAL A 163 -7.25 -9.99 -0.13
CA VAL A 163 -6.14 -10.38 0.74
C VAL A 163 -4.90 -10.64 -0.12
N VAL A 164 -3.81 -9.96 0.18
CA VAL A 164 -2.51 -10.16 -0.47
C VAL A 164 -1.56 -10.75 0.56
N LEU A 165 -1.04 -11.96 0.32
CA LEU A 165 -0.06 -12.59 1.20
C LEU A 165 1.36 -12.29 0.76
N SER A 166 2.23 -12.04 1.75
CA SER A 166 3.67 -11.83 1.56
C SER A 166 4.49 -12.93 2.21
N THR A 167 5.70 -13.11 1.71
CA THR A 167 6.67 -14.11 2.17
C THR A 167 7.91 -13.40 2.77
N ASN A 168 8.84 -14.16 3.31
CA ASN A 168 10.16 -13.66 3.70
C ASN A 168 11.23 -13.86 2.60
N THR A 169 10.84 -14.31 1.42
CA THR A 169 11.76 -14.47 0.28
C THR A 169 11.99 -13.12 -0.41
N PRO A 170 13.12 -12.92 -1.11
CA PRO A 170 13.31 -11.72 -1.93
C PRO A 170 12.16 -11.50 -2.92
N GLY A 171 11.59 -12.60 -3.44
CA GLY A 171 10.49 -12.63 -4.40
C GLY A 171 9.12 -12.20 -3.86
N GLY A 172 8.91 -12.22 -2.54
CA GLY A 172 7.61 -11.89 -1.93
C GLY A 172 7.71 -11.02 -0.68
N SER A 173 8.84 -10.33 -0.49
CA SER A 173 9.11 -9.49 0.68
C SER A 173 8.34 -8.17 0.70
N PHE A 174 7.85 -7.72 -0.46
CA PHE A 174 7.28 -6.37 -0.63
C PHE A 174 8.23 -5.26 -0.15
N ALA A 175 9.54 -5.48 -0.25
CA ALA A 175 10.51 -4.43 0.04
C ALA A 175 10.27 -3.23 -0.90
N PRO A 176 10.23 -1.98 -0.38
CA PRO A 176 10.09 -0.81 -1.24
C PRO A 176 11.18 -0.80 -2.30
N ALA A 177 10.83 -0.37 -3.51
CA ALA A 177 11.83 -0.05 -4.51
C ALA A 177 12.79 0.96 -3.88
N THR A 178 14.07 0.59 -3.78
CA THR A 178 15.10 1.55 -3.41
C THR A 178 15.10 2.60 -4.51
N ALA A 179 14.42 3.72 -4.26
CA ALA A 179 14.72 4.94 -4.97
C ALA A 179 16.23 5.07 -4.80
N VAL A 180 16.99 5.04 -5.90
CA VAL A 180 18.35 5.56 -5.90
C VAL A 180 18.23 6.97 -5.37
N ALA A 181 18.40 7.11 -4.06
CA ALA A 181 18.42 8.39 -3.40
C ALA A 181 19.65 9.04 -3.99
N SER A 182 19.46 9.86 -5.03
CA SER A 182 20.50 10.77 -5.46
C SER A 182 20.91 11.48 -4.17
N ALA A 183 22.17 11.33 -3.79
CA ALA A 183 22.80 11.88 -2.59
C ALA A 183 22.88 13.42 -2.63
N VAL A 184 21.87 14.04 -3.22
CA VAL A 184 21.74 15.45 -3.55
C VAL A 184 20.92 16.17 -2.46
N LYS A 185 20.13 15.44 -1.64
CA LYS A 185 19.29 16.07 -0.60
C LYS A 185 20.08 16.70 0.56
N VAL A 186 21.28 16.19 0.91
CA VAL A 186 22.10 16.78 2.00
C VAL A 186 23.02 17.89 1.49
N ALA A 187 23.51 17.79 0.25
CA ALA A 187 24.37 18.81 -0.37
C ALA A 187 23.61 20.13 -0.62
N ILE A 188 22.36 20.05 -1.09
CA ILE A 188 21.58 21.26 -1.42
C ILE A 188 21.21 22.06 -0.17
N HIS A 189 20.91 21.42 0.96
CA HIS A 189 20.51 22.14 2.17
C HIS A 189 21.69 22.91 2.78
N HIS A 190 22.89 22.31 2.83
CA HIS A 190 24.10 23.00 3.25
C HIS A 190 24.49 24.14 2.30
N GLN A 191 24.41 23.93 0.99
CA GLN A 191 24.69 24.98 0.01
C GLN A 191 23.71 26.16 0.08
N LEU A 192 22.42 25.89 0.34
CA LEU A 192 21.39 26.94 0.47
C LEU A 192 21.57 27.77 1.75
N VAL A 193 21.91 27.13 2.88
CA VAL A 193 22.17 27.83 4.15
C VAL A 193 23.43 28.71 4.04
N LEU A 194 24.49 28.22 3.41
CA LEU A 194 25.71 28.99 3.18
C LEU A 194 25.45 30.23 2.30
N LEU A 195 24.62 30.09 1.27
CA LEU A 195 24.29 31.17 0.34
C LEU A 195 23.42 32.25 1.01
N LEU A 196 22.51 31.86 1.91
CA LEU A 196 21.73 32.78 2.74
C LEU A 196 22.59 33.54 3.77
N LEU A 197 23.59 32.87 4.36
CA LEU A 197 24.54 33.52 5.28
C LEU A 197 25.45 34.52 4.55
N CYS A 198 25.98 34.18 3.38
CA CYS A 198 26.78 35.11 2.58
C CYS A 198 25.98 36.33 2.11
N PHE A 199 24.72 36.13 1.71
CA PHE A 199 23.85 37.22 1.26
C PHE A 199 23.48 38.19 2.39
N SER A 200 23.21 37.67 3.59
CA SER A 200 22.92 38.52 4.77
C SER A 200 24.12 39.36 5.20
N ILE A 201 25.34 38.82 5.11
CA ILE A 201 26.57 39.58 5.38
C ILE A 201 26.78 40.71 4.35
N PHE A 202 26.58 40.43 3.05
CA PHE A 202 26.69 41.42 1.98
C PHE A 202 25.69 42.58 2.14
N MET A 203 24.52 42.31 2.70
CA MET A 203 23.49 43.32 2.99
C MET A 203 23.77 44.19 4.22
N MET A 204 24.65 43.73 5.11
CA MET A 204 25.08 44.48 6.30
C MET A 204 26.39 45.27 6.06
N SER A 205 26.99 45.14 4.87
CA SER A 205 28.26 45.78 4.48
C SER A 205 28.03 47.04 3.65
#